data_AF-A0A0N1K8G9-F1
#
_entry.id   AF-A0A0N1K8G9-F1
#
_cell.length_a   1.000
_cell.length_b   1.000
_cell.length_c   1.000
_cell.angle_alpha   90.00
_cell.angle_beta   90.00
_cell.angle_gamma   90.00
#
_symmetry.space_group_name_H-M   'P 1'
#
loop_
_entity.id
_entity.type
_entity.pdbx_description
1 polymer ?
#
loop_
_entity_poly.entity_id
_entity_poly.type
_entity_poly.pdbx_seq_one_letter_code
_entity_poly.pdbx_strand_id
1 'polypeptide(L)'
;MGFDEEWAGLRAAAAERGSTGMRLNGLPEEGPAPGYGPGGTSTLASTPSEKRAAAGVIENELLTSTRKAGDHADESNGSAVTAFSGWATAAALKKVQTTWDGQVKTLLGRLGRERDGLRNTATTLRGVDIDRRDGIDTIRLPSAMDSYR
;
A
#
# COMPACT_ATOMS: atom_id res chain seq x y z
N MET A 1 -12.99 -2.50 -45.80
CA MET A 1 -11.85 -2.55 -44.88
C MET A 1 -12.29 -3.38 -43.70
N GLY A 2 -11.60 -4.50 -43.46
CA GLY A 2 -11.99 -5.51 -42.47
C GLY A 2 -11.27 -5.30 -41.13
N PHE A 3 -11.90 -5.73 -40.05
CA PHE A 3 -11.35 -5.66 -38.69
C PHE A 3 -9.91 -6.21 -38.56
N ASP A 4 -9.58 -7.26 -39.30
CA ASP A 4 -8.23 -7.85 -39.30
C ASP A 4 -7.17 -6.93 -39.93
N GLU A 5 -7.58 -6.11 -40.89
CA GLU A 5 -6.73 -5.15 -41.58
C GLU A 5 -6.39 -3.96 -40.66
N GLU A 6 -7.39 -3.48 -39.91
CA GLU A 6 -7.19 -2.47 -38.86
C GLU A 6 -6.34 -3.01 -37.70
N TRP A 7 -6.56 -4.27 -37.30
CA TRP A 7 -5.77 -4.91 -36.25
C TRP A 7 -4.30 -5.13 -36.65
N ALA A 8 -4.05 -5.47 -37.91
CA ALA A 8 -2.69 -5.58 -38.44
C ALA A 8 -1.99 -4.21 -38.43
N GLY A 9 -2.69 -3.15 -38.84
CA GLY A 9 -2.17 -1.78 -38.80
C GLY A 9 -1.80 -1.31 -37.39
N LEU A 10 -2.67 -1.57 -36.40
CA LEU A 10 -2.42 -1.21 -35.00
C LEU A 10 -1.21 -1.95 -34.41
N ARG A 11 -1.03 -3.23 -34.73
CA ARG A 11 0.13 -4.01 -34.26
C ARG A 11 1.44 -3.54 -34.91
N ALA A 12 1.43 -3.21 -36.20
CA ALA A 12 2.60 -2.66 -36.89
C ALA A 12 3.01 -1.30 -36.30
N ALA A 13 2.06 -0.40 -36.07
CA ALA A 13 2.30 0.89 -35.43
C ALA A 13 2.81 0.76 -33.99
N ALA A 14 2.33 -0.24 -33.24
CA ALA A 14 2.84 -0.53 -31.90
C ALA A 14 4.27 -1.09 -31.91
N ALA A 15 4.62 -1.93 -32.89
CA ALA A 15 5.97 -2.46 -33.07
C ALA A 15 6.98 -1.35 -33.47
N GLU A 16 6.57 -0.41 -34.32
CA GLU A 16 7.38 0.78 -34.64
C GLU A 16 7.62 1.63 -33.39
N ARG A 17 6.60 1.87 -32.56
CA ARG A 17 6.77 2.58 -31.26
C ARG A 17 7.66 1.81 -30.28
N GLY A 18 7.61 0.49 -30.26
CA GLY A 18 8.46 -0.37 -29.42
C GLY A 18 9.94 -0.36 -29.81
N SER A 19 10.25 -0.14 -31.10
CA SER A 19 11.63 -0.04 -31.61
C SER A 19 12.33 1.29 -31.26
N THR A 20 11.56 2.31 -30.87
CA THR A 20 12.11 3.53 -30.26
C THR A 20 12.27 3.27 -28.76
N GLY A 21 13.33 2.54 -28.40
CA GLY A 21 13.56 2.03 -27.05
C GLY A 21 13.33 3.10 -25.98
N MET A 22 12.67 2.72 -24.87
CA MET A 22 12.53 3.55 -23.68
C MET A 22 13.91 4.06 -23.21
N ARG A 23 14.29 5.26 -23.63
CA ARG A 23 15.49 5.95 -23.15
C ARG A 23 15.15 6.66 -21.85
N LEU A 24 15.11 5.89 -20.77
CA LEU A 24 14.82 6.35 -19.41
C LEU A 24 15.88 7.31 -18.81
N ASN A 25 16.97 7.61 -19.52
CA ASN A 25 18.04 8.52 -19.07
C ASN A 25 18.56 9.49 -20.17
N GLY A 26 17.71 9.94 -21.11
CA GLY A 26 18.10 10.96 -22.08
C GLY A 26 17.59 12.35 -21.70
N LEU A 27 18.46 13.28 -21.30
CA LEU A 27 18.10 14.70 -21.29
C LEU A 27 17.96 15.18 -22.75
N PRO A 28 16.88 15.90 -23.12
CA PRO A 28 16.74 16.47 -24.45
C PRO A 28 17.76 17.61 -24.61
N GLU A 29 18.52 17.58 -25.71
CA GLU A 29 19.63 18.51 -25.94
C GLU A 29 19.16 19.92 -26.31
N GLU A 30 17.94 20.12 -26.81
CA GLU A 30 17.42 21.46 -27.13
C GLU A 30 15.90 21.54 -26.94
N GLY A 31 15.47 22.41 -26.01
CA GLY A 31 14.07 22.81 -25.81
C GLY A 31 13.53 22.57 -24.40
N PRO A 32 12.71 23.48 -23.84
CA PRO A 32 12.14 23.28 -22.51
C PRO A 32 11.19 22.08 -22.55
N ALA A 33 11.54 21.02 -21.82
CA ALA A 33 10.74 19.81 -21.74
C ALA A 33 9.32 20.15 -21.23
N PRO A 34 8.25 19.67 -21.90
CA PRO A 34 6.91 19.79 -21.35
C PRO A 34 6.78 18.82 -20.19
N GLY A 35 6.61 19.36 -18.97
CA GLY A 35 6.05 18.61 -17.85
C GLY A 35 6.98 18.22 -16.71
N TYR A 36 8.22 18.70 -16.63
CA TYR A 36 8.97 18.63 -15.37
C TYR A 36 8.70 19.89 -14.55
N GLY A 37 7.61 19.85 -13.77
CA GLY A 37 7.43 20.78 -12.67
C GLY A 37 8.60 20.68 -11.69
N PRO A 38 8.89 21.76 -10.93
CA PRO A 38 9.99 21.78 -9.98
C PRO A 38 9.84 20.58 -9.02
N GLY A 39 10.95 19.85 -8.87
CA GLY A 39 11.00 18.56 -8.21
C GLY A 39 10.16 18.49 -6.94
N GLY A 40 9.19 17.57 -6.93
CA GLY A 40 8.66 17.07 -5.67
C GLY A 40 9.83 16.63 -4.81
N THR A 41 9.83 17.01 -3.54
CA THR A 41 10.84 16.57 -2.58
C THR A 41 11.00 15.06 -2.74
N SER A 42 12.21 14.59 -3.08
CA SER A 42 12.53 13.19 -3.35
C SER A 42 12.48 12.31 -2.10
N THR A 43 11.61 12.66 -1.16
CA THR A 43 11.51 12.10 0.18
C THR A 43 10.15 11.43 0.30
N LEU A 44 10.16 10.19 0.77
CA LEU A 44 8.94 9.45 1.07
C LEU A 44 8.12 10.20 2.14
N ALA A 45 6.78 10.14 2.03
CA ALA A 45 5.87 10.77 2.98
C ALA A 45 5.94 10.21 4.42
N SER A 46 6.66 9.11 4.63
CA SER A 46 6.88 8.50 5.95
C SER A 46 8.11 7.59 5.90
N THR A 47 8.79 7.47 7.03
CA THR A 47 9.96 6.62 7.24
C THR A 47 9.59 5.17 7.59
N PRO A 48 10.50 4.21 7.38
CA PRO A 48 10.30 2.83 7.85
C PRO A 48 10.10 2.70 9.37
N SER A 49 10.66 3.60 10.19
CA SER A 49 10.43 3.60 11.64
C SER A 49 9.02 4.06 11.99
N GLU A 50 8.53 5.13 11.38
CA GLU A 50 7.16 5.62 11.57
C GLU A 50 6.13 4.56 11.15
N LYS A 51 6.34 3.87 10.02
CA LYS A 51 5.46 2.76 9.61
C LYS A 51 5.45 1.61 10.62
N ARG A 52 6.61 1.27 11.21
CA ARG A 52 6.69 0.24 12.28
C ARG A 52 5.98 0.70 13.55
N ALA A 53 6.14 1.97 13.94
CA ALA A 53 5.46 2.55 15.08
C ALA A 53 3.93 2.52 14.90
N ALA A 54 3.43 2.93 13.73
CA ALA A 54 2.01 2.87 13.39
C ALA A 54 1.48 1.42 13.44
N ALA A 55 2.22 0.45 12.88
CA ALA A 55 1.86 -0.97 13.01
C ALA A 55 1.82 -1.44 14.48
N GLY A 56 2.73 -0.93 15.32
CA GLY A 56 2.74 -1.20 16.76
C GLY A 56 1.50 -0.66 17.47
N VAL A 57 1.06 0.56 17.15
CA VAL A 57 -0.18 1.15 17.69
C VAL A 57 -1.40 0.30 17.27
N ILE A 58 -1.47 -0.11 16.00
CA ILE A 58 -2.55 -0.98 15.53
C ILE A 58 -2.59 -2.29 16.33
N GLU A 59 -1.43 -2.91 16.55
CA GLU A 59 -1.34 -4.19 17.27
C GLU A 59 -1.69 -4.10 18.74
N ASN A 60 -1.07 -3.16 19.45
CA ASN A 60 -1.12 -3.11 20.89
C ASN A 60 -2.37 -2.41 21.41
N GLU A 61 -2.85 -1.39 20.68
CA GLU A 61 -3.94 -0.53 21.14
C GLU A 61 -5.22 -0.77 20.36
N LEU A 62 -5.19 -0.59 19.03
CA LEU A 62 -6.43 -0.57 18.24
C LEU A 62 -7.07 -1.96 18.15
N LEU A 63 -6.30 -3.02 17.91
CA LEU A 63 -6.83 -4.38 17.87
C LEU A 63 -7.40 -4.80 19.24
N THR A 64 -6.71 -4.48 20.32
CA THR A 64 -7.13 -4.81 21.69
C THR A 64 -8.41 -4.07 22.08
N SER A 65 -8.41 -2.74 21.90
CA SER A 65 -9.55 -1.88 22.25
C SER A 65 -10.78 -2.19 21.40
N THR A 66 -10.61 -2.43 20.09
CA THR A 66 -11.71 -2.81 19.19
C THR A 66 -12.35 -4.12 19.61
N ARG A 67 -11.54 -5.13 19.98
CA ARG A 67 -12.05 -6.40 20.49
C ARG A 67 -12.85 -6.20 21.78
N LYS A 68 -12.27 -5.49 22.76
CA LYS A 68 -12.92 -5.21 24.04
C LYS A 68 -14.25 -4.45 23.87
N ALA A 69 -14.29 -3.49 22.97
CA ALA A 69 -15.52 -2.75 22.66
C ALA A 69 -16.59 -3.66 22.01
N GLY A 70 -16.16 -4.58 21.14
CA GLY A 70 -17.02 -5.62 20.58
C GLY A 70 -17.62 -6.51 21.67
N ASP A 71 -16.77 -7.10 22.52
CA ASP A 71 -17.18 -8.02 23.58
C ASP A 71 -18.16 -7.36 24.58
N HIS A 72 -17.93 -6.08 24.92
CA HIS A 72 -18.83 -5.34 25.81
C HIS A 72 -20.23 -5.13 25.22
N ALA A 73 -20.32 -4.89 23.91
CA ALA A 73 -21.60 -4.75 23.22
C ALA A 73 -22.34 -6.10 23.15
N ASP A 74 -21.61 -7.22 23.03
CA ASP A 74 -22.18 -8.57 23.01
C ASP A 74 -22.82 -8.93 24.36
N GLU A 75 -22.15 -8.62 25.47
CA GLU A 75 -22.68 -8.82 26.83
C GLU A 75 -23.96 -8.00 27.08
N SER A 76 -23.94 -6.73 26.68
CA SER A 76 -25.07 -5.81 26.84
C SER A 76 -26.28 -6.26 26.01
N ASN A 77 -26.05 -6.69 24.76
CA ASN A 77 -27.12 -7.19 23.88
C ASN A 77 -27.65 -8.55 24.34
N GLY A 78 -26.80 -9.46 24.80
CA GLY A 78 -27.23 -10.77 25.32
C GLY A 78 -28.18 -10.63 26.51
N SER A 79 -27.87 -9.69 27.41
CA SER A 79 -28.72 -9.34 28.56
C SER A 79 -30.07 -8.78 28.10
N ALA A 80 -30.09 -7.86 27.13
CA ALA A 80 -31.31 -7.30 26.58
C ALA A 80 -32.16 -8.35 25.84
N VAL A 81 -31.55 -9.21 25.03
CA VAL A 81 -32.23 -10.31 24.32
C VAL A 81 -32.93 -11.25 25.31
N THR A 82 -32.28 -11.55 26.44
CA THR A 82 -32.85 -12.39 27.49
C THR A 82 -34.04 -11.70 28.16
N ALA A 83 -33.92 -10.40 28.46
CA ALA A 83 -35.00 -9.62 29.08
C ALA A 83 -36.26 -9.52 28.19
N PHE A 84 -36.09 -9.49 26.87
CA PHE A 84 -37.20 -9.44 25.91
C PHE A 84 -37.64 -10.81 25.38
N SER A 85 -37.27 -11.91 26.05
CA SER A 85 -37.61 -13.27 25.58
C SER A 85 -39.12 -13.45 25.38
N GLY A 86 -39.50 -14.02 24.22
CA GLY A 86 -40.90 -14.18 23.81
C GLY A 86 -41.48 -13.01 23.03
N TRP A 87 -40.77 -11.87 22.93
CA TRP A 87 -41.20 -10.68 22.19
C TRP A 87 -40.50 -10.62 20.83
N ALA A 88 -41.17 -10.03 19.83
CA ALA A 88 -40.57 -9.79 18.51
C ALA A 88 -39.27 -8.96 18.60
N THR A 89 -39.16 -8.08 19.59
CA THR A 89 -37.96 -7.28 19.88
C THR A 89 -36.73 -8.14 20.13
N ALA A 90 -36.85 -9.28 20.80
CA ALA A 90 -35.69 -10.16 21.03
C ALA A 90 -35.14 -10.74 19.72
N ALA A 91 -36.00 -11.07 18.76
CA ALA A 91 -35.56 -11.52 17.43
C ALA A 91 -34.85 -10.40 16.66
N ALA A 92 -35.39 -9.18 16.73
CA ALA A 92 -34.75 -8.01 16.12
C ALA A 92 -33.37 -7.71 16.75
N LEU A 93 -33.26 -7.74 18.09
CA LEU A 93 -32.01 -7.54 18.81
C LEU A 93 -30.95 -8.60 18.45
N LYS A 94 -31.34 -9.89 18.34
CA LYS A 94 -30.42 -10.94 17.88
C LYS A 94 -29.86 -10.65 16.48
N LYS A 95 -30.69 -10.17 15.56
CA LYS A 95 -30.25 -9.80 14.20
C LYS A 95 -29.27 -8.62 14.22
N VAL A 96 -29.54 -7.62 15.05
CA VAL A 96 -28.63 -6.48 15.25
C VAL A 96 -27.30 -6.98 15.81
N GLN A 97 -27.31 -7.83 16.83
CA GLN A 97 -26.11 -8.43 17.40
C GLN A 97 -25.30 -9.20 16.36
N THR A 98 -25.90 -10.12 15.60
CA THR A 98 -25.19 -10.85 14.54
C THR A 98 -24.54 -9.92 13.51
N THR A 99 -25.21 -8.82 13.17
CA THR A 99 -24.67 -7.82 12.24
C THR A 99 -23.47 -7.09 12.85
N TRP A 100 -23.59 -6.68 14.12
CA TRP A 100 -22.53 -6.04 14.88
C TRP A 100 -21.28 -6.94 14.97
N ASP A 101 -21.43 -8.21 15.35
CA ASP A 101 -20.32 -9.17 15.42
C ASP A 101 -19.58 -9.27 14.07
N GLY A 102 -20.35 -9.27 12.98
CA GLY A 102 -19.81 -9.27 11.62
C GLY A 102 -18.99 -8.01 11.30
N GLN A 103 -19.47 -6.84 11.74
CA GLN A 103 -18.76 -5.57 11.56
C GLN A 103 -17.47 -5.53 12.40
N VAL A 104 -17.51 -5.95 13.66
CA VAL A 104 -16.34 -6.02 14.54
C VAL A 104 -15.28 -6.96 13.96
N LYS A 105 -15.68 -8.17 13.52
CA LYS A 105 -14.76 -9.12 12.86
C LYS A 105 -14.14 -8.54 11.60
N THR A 106 -14.93 -7.85 10.78
CA THR A 106 -14.46 -7.19 9.56
C THR A 106 -13.42 -6.11 9.89
N LEU A 107 -13.69 -5.27 10.90
CA LEU A 107 -12.78 -4.23 11.34
C LEU A 107 -11.47 -4.80 11.90
N LEU A 108 -11.53 -5.80 12.77
CA LEU A 108 -10.34 -6.50 13.29
C LEU A 108 -9.51 -7.10 12.15
N GLY A 109 -10.16 -7.71 11.15
CA GLY A 109 -9.48 -8.23 9.97
C GLY A 109 -8.81 -7.15 9.12
N ARG A 110 -9.44 -5.98 8.96
CA ARG A 110 -8.84 -4.82 8.25
C ARG A 110 -7.63 -4.27 8.99
N LEU A 111 -7.73 -4.06 10.30
CA LEU A 111 -6.63 -3.60 11.15
C LEU A 111 -5.43 -4.57 11.09
N GLY A 112 -5.68 -5.88 11.16
CA GLY A 112 -4.62 -6.89 11.00
C GLY A 112 -3.89 -6.77 9.66
N ARG A 113 -4.64 -6.64 8.56
CA ARG A 113 -4.04 -6.46 7.21
C ARG A 113 -3.24 -5.16 7.10
N GLU A 114 -3.72 -4.07 7.69
CA GLU A 114 -3.03 -2.78 7.65
C GLU A 114 -1.71 -2.83 8.45
N ARG A 115 -1.73 -3.41 9.65
CA ARG A 115 -0.52 -3.68 10.45
C ARG A 115 0.51 -4.45 9.64
N ASP A 116 0.09 -5.53 8.98
CA ASP A 116 0.99 -6.40 8.22
C ASP A 116 1.51 -5.68 6.96
N GLY A 117 0.65 -4.92 6.28
CA GLY A 117 1.02 -4.09 5.13
C GLY A 117 2.05 -3.01 5.48
N LEU A 118 1.88 -2.33 6.62
CA LEU A 118 2.83 -1.33 7.11
C LEU A 118 4.21 -1.95 7.42
N ARG A 119 4.23 -3.11 8.07
CA ARG A 119 5.47 -3.85 8.36
C ARG A 119 6.17 -4.29 7.08
N ASN A 120 5.43 -4.88 6.15
CA ASN A 120 5.98 -5.35 4.89
C ASN A 120 6.56 -4.20 4.05
N THR A 121 5.84 -3.07 4.00
CA THR A 121 6.31 -1.86 3.30
C THR A 121 7.61 -1.34 3.93
N ALA A 122 7.69 -1.30 5.26
CA ALA A 122 8.90 -0.86 5.97
C ALA A 122 10.10 -1.78 5.77
N THR A 123 9.88 -3.08 5.54
CA THR A 123 10.94 -4.04 5.17
C THR A 123 11.36 -3.86 3.73
N THR A 124 10.40 -3.75 2.81
CA THR A 124 10.65 -3.60 1.37
C THR A 124 11.48 -2.34 1.08
N LEU A 125 11.06 -1.20 1.61
CA LEU A 125 11.76 0.07 1.38
C LEU A 125 13.18 0.05 1.96
N ARG A 126 13.36 -0.55 3.14
CA ARG A 126 14.70 -0.74 3.73
C ARG A 126 15.59 -1.64 2.87
N GLY A 127 15.03 -2.67 2.24
CA GLY A 127 15.75 -3.53 1.30
C GLY A 127 16.22 -2.74 0.08
N VAL A 128 15.30 -1.97 -0.53
CA VAL A 128 15.63 -1.08 -1.66
C VAL A 128 16.74 -0.09 -1.30
N ASP A 129 16.71 0.49 -0.10
CA ASP A 129 17.75 1.42 0.35
C ASP A 129 19.13 0.74 0.49
N ILE A 130 19.17 -0.51 0.95
CA ILE A 130 20.40 -1.30 1.07
C ILE A 130 20.94 -1.66 -0.31
N ASP A 131 20.10 -2.23 -1.18
CA ASP A 131 20.51 -2.61 -2.55
C ASP A 131 21.00 -1.40 -3.34
N ARG A 132 20.37 -0.23 -3.15
CA ARG A 132 20.79 1.00 -3.80
C ARG A 132 22.15 1.47 -3.27
N ARG A 133 22.40 1.37 -1.96
CA ARG A 133 23.72 1.69 -1.38
C ARG A 133 24.78 0.77 -1.94
N ASP A 134 24.56 -0.54 -1.93
CA ASP A 134 25.53 -1.52 -2.41
C ASP A 134 25.86 -1.28 -3.90
N GLY A 135 24.84 -1.00 -4.71
CA GLY A 135 25.04 -0.64 -6.11
C GLY A 135 25.86 0.64 -6.30
N ILE A 136 25.71 1.65 -5.44
CA ILE A 136 26.53 2.88 -5.47
C ILE A 136 27.98 2.56 -5.07
N ASP A 137 28.18 1.75 -4.02
CA ASP A 137 29.51 1.40 -3.52
C ASP A 137 30.33 0.58 -4.55
N THR A 138 29.67 -0.16 -5.45
CA THR A 138 30.35 -0.85 -6.56
C THR A 138 30.85 0.07 -7.67
N ILE A 139 30.40 1.33 -7.73
CA ILE A 139 30.85 2.29 -8.73
C ILE A 139 32.26 2.77 -8.32
N ARG A 140 33.29 2.23 -8.97
CA ARG A 140 34.66 2.77 -8.85
C ARG A 140 34.68 4.16 -9.47
N LEU A 141 34.72 5.19 -8.62
CA LEU A 141 34.94 6.56 -9.05
C LEU A 141 36.35 6.66 -9.65
N PRO A 142 36.51 7.04 -10.93
CA PRO A 142 37.83 7.25 -11.51
C PRO A 142 38.53 8.34 -10.71
N SER A 143 39.69 8.01 -10.15
CA SER A 143 40.49 8.96 -9.39
C SER A 143 41.36 9.77 -10.36
N ALA A 144 41.60 11.05 -10.07
CA ALA A 144 42.56 11.86 -10.82
C ALA A 144 43.96 11.19 -10.89
N MET A 145 44.28 10.33 -9.93
CA MET A 145 45.51 9.53 -9.88
C MET A 145 45.57 8.40 -10.93
N ASP A 146 44.44 7.94 -11.49
CA ASP A 146 44.44 6.91 -12.55
C ASP A 146 44.95 7.48 -13.90
N SER A 147 45.04 8.82 -14.04
CA SER A 147 45.59 9.49 -15.23
C SER A 147 47.10 9.76 -15.20
N TYR A 148 47.78 9.36 -14.10
CA TYR A 148 49.23 9.57 -13.88
C TYR A 148 50.07 8.29 -13.95
N ARG A 149 49.56 7.22 -14.56
CA ARG A 149 50.30 5.98 -14.86
C ARG A 149 50.40 5.76 -16.37
#